data_AF-S6HK25-F1
#
_entry.id   AF-S6HK25-F1
#
_cell.length_a   1.000
_cell.length_b   1.000
_cell.length_c   1.000
_cell.angle_alpha   90.00
_cell.angle_beta   90.00
_cell.angle_gamma   90.00
#
_symmetry.space_group_name_H-M   'P 1'
#
loop_
_entity.id
_entity.type
_entity.pdbx_description
1 polymer ?
#
loop_
_entity_poly.entity_id
_entity_poly.type
_entity_poly.pdbx_seq_one_letter_code
_entity_poly.pdbx_strand_id
1 'polypeptide(L)'
;MQYTNSLASSFEPLNNNFKRVVLAICLSAATPSFAHFQEIIPDRDFLNAANQQPLRLALTFTHPMTQGPVMNMLKPKSISVLSNNNRQDLLTNLVEEKLDSSTSTWSLTYQATQPGDLVFYVEPQPYWEASEGKMIIHYSKVIVDGFGAFAGWDALVGLPIEIEPLTRPYSLWTGNAFQGVVKKAGQPLPFAEIEVEWRSDGTVTPATDSYITQVIKADANGTFSYVMPKAGWWGFAALIEADYTLAAPNGKQVPVELGGLIWINAKDMK
;
A
#
# COMPACT_ATOMS: atom_id res chain seq x y z
N MET A 1 72.94 33.20 34.94
CA MET A 1 72.00 32.12 35.31
C MET A 1 70.67 32.42 34.65
N GLN A 2 70.09 31.39 34.00
CA GLN A 2 68.71 31.31 33.48
C GLN A 2 68.40 32.10 32.20
N TYR A 3 68.35 31.42 31.04
CA TYR A 3 67.29 30.56 30.46
C TYR A 3 66.19 31.40 29.76
N THR A 4 66.33 31.58 28.43
CA THR A 4 65.47 31.07 27.32
C THR A 4 64.17 31.85 27.06
N ASN A 5 64.10 32.61 25.94
CA ASN A 5 63.60 32.26 24.59
C ASN A 5 62.07 32.45 24.46
N SER A 6 61.62 33.47 23.71
CA SER A 6 61.28 33.43 22.26
C SER A 6 59.83 32.93 22.06
N LEU A 7 58.91 33.56 21.33
CA LEU A 7 59.00 34.03 19.94
C LEU A 7 57.88 35.05 19.67
N ALA A 8 58.17 35.95 18.72
CA ALA A 8 57.30 36.99 18.24
C ALA A 8 56.05 36.44 17.52
N SER A 9 54.94 37.14 17.73
CA SER A 9 53.71 37.05 16.96
C SER A 9 53.86 37.76 15.62
N SER A 10 53.58 37.07 14.52
CA SER A 10 53.21 37.72 13.26
C SER A 10 52.17 36.86 12.55
N PHE A 11 50.93 37.35 12.56
CA PHE A 11 49.84 36.83 11.75
C PHE A 11 50.11 37.15 10.28
N GLU A 12 50.13 36.14 9.42
CA GLU A 12 49.85 36.31 7.99
C GLU A 12 48.38 35.92 7.71
N PRO A 13 47.63 36.70 6.92
CA PRO A 13 46.27 36.35 6.55
C PRO A 13 46.29 35.35 5.38
N LEU A 14 45.56 34.24 5.54
CA LEU A 14 45.36 33.25 4.48
C LEU A 14 44.63 33.85 3.27
N ASN A 15 45.20 33.59 2.10
CA ASN A 15 44.82 34.07 0.79
C ASN A 15 43.40 33.64 0.39
N ASN A 16 42.55 34.60 -0.03
CA ASN A 16 41.09 34.47 -0.16
C ASN A 16 40.60 33.65 -1.37
N ASN A 17 41.49 33.01 -2.12
CA ASN A 17 41.16 32.32 -3.38
C ASN A 17 41.05 30.79 -3.26
N PHE A 18 41.26 30.20 -2.07
CA PHE A 18 41.15 28.75 -1.87
C PHE A 18 39.78 28.27 -1.36
N LYS A 19 38.85 29.19 -1.05
CA LYS A 19 37.47 28.88 -0.62
C LYS A 19 36.46 28.71 -1.76
N ARG A 20 36.94 28.49 -3.00
CA ARG A 20 36.08 28.29 -4.18
C ARG A 20 36.02 26.84 -4.67
N VAL A 21 36.60 25.89 -3.94
CA VAL A 21 36.58 24.49 -4.32
C VAL A 21 36.01 23.66 -3.16
N VAL A 22 34.96 22.90 -3.47
CA VAL A 22 34.22 21.98 -2.59
C VAL A 22 33.23 22.59 -1.60
N LEU A 23 32.20 23.25 -2.13
CA LEU A 23 30.87 23.13 -1.53
C LEU A 23 29.83 23.03 -2.65
N ALA A 24 30.05 22.09 -3.57
CA ALA A 24 28.95 21.51 -4.33
C ALA A 24 28.16 20.67 -3.34
N ILE A 25 27.25 21.33 -2.61
CA ILE A 25 26.21 20.65 -1.85
C ILE A 25 25.49 19.79 -2.88
N CYS A 26 25.67 18.48 -2.78
CA CYS A 26 24.73 17.52 -3.30
C CYS A 26 23.39 17.82 -2.60
N LEU A 27 22.63 18.79 -3.13
CA LEU A 27 21.18 18.73 -3.03
C LEU A 27 20.79 17.52 -3.87
N SER A 28 20.90 16.33 -3.28
CA SER A 28 20.07 15.22 -3.68
C SER A 28 18.65 15.72 -3.49
N ALA A 29 18.02 16.18 -4.57
CA ALA A 29 16.60 16.41 -4.59
C ALA A 29 15.98 15.09 -4.11
N ALA A 30 15.39 15.10 -2.92
CA ALA A 30 14.56 14.00 -2.47
C ALA A 30 13.44 13.92 -3.49
N THR A 31 13.50 12.92 -4.37
CA THR A 31 12.37 12.61 -5.23
C THR A 31 11.23 12.23 -4.29
N PRO A 32 10.04 12.83 -4.42
CA PRO A 32 8.89 12.35 -3.65
C PRO A 32 8.73 10.86 -3.98
N SER A 33 8.91 10.01 -2.97
CA SER A 33 8.50 8.61 -3.04
C SER A 33 7.00 8.62 -2.82
N PHE A 34 6.25 8.30 -3.87
CA PHE A 34 4.82 8.10 -3.77
C PHE A 34 4.57 6.68 -3.27
N ALA A 35 3.62 6.54 -2.36
CA ALA A 35 3.21 5.25 -1.85
C ALA A 35 2.70 4.36 -2.99
N HIS A 36 3.23 3.16 -3.09
CA HIS A 36 2.74 2.17 -4.04
C HIS A 36 1.59 1.39 -3.41
N PHE A 37 0.56 1.04 -4.18
CA PHE A 37 -0.55 0.24 -3.68
C PHE A 37 -0.88 -0.91 -4.61
N GLN A 38 -0.93 -2.13 -4.06
CA GLN A 38 -1.56 -3.27 -4.72
C GLN A 38 -3.09 -3.13 -4.59
N GLU A 39 -3.71 -2.61 -5.64
CA GLU A 39 -5.15 -2.57 -5.80
C GLU A 39 -5.71 -4.00 -5.99
N ILE A 40 -6.84 -4.28 -5.33
CA ILE A 40 -7.76 -5.39 -5.66
C ILE A 40 -9.18 -4.83 -5.57
N ILE A 41 -9.69 -4.32 -6.69
CA ILE A 41 -10.90 -3.50 -6.72
C ILE A 41 -12.02 -4.26 -7.43
N PRO A 42 -13.09 -4.64 -6.73
CA PRO A 42 -14.27 -5.16 -7.37
C PRO A 42 -15.06 -4.00 -8.01
N ASP A 43 -15.79 -4.31 -9.08
CA ASP A 43 -16.68 -3.34 -9.74
C ASP A 43 -17.84 -2.87 -8.83
N ARG A 44 -18.11 -3.61 -7.77
CA ARG A 44 -19.08 -3.32 -6.70
C ARG A 44 -18.64 -3.95 -5.38
N ASP A 45 -19.06 -3.34 -4.29
CA ASP A 45 -18.74 -3.70 -2.90
C ASP A 45 -19.84 -4.56 -2.22
N PHE A 46 -20.95 -4.83 -2.91
CA PHE A 46 -21.99 -5.74 -2.41
C PHE A 46 -22.72 -6.48 -3.55
N LEU A 47 -23.27 -7.64 -3.22
CA LEU A 47 -24.20 -8.44 -4.01
C LEU A 47 -25.56 -8.50 -3.31
N ASN A 48 -26.64 -8.45 -4.09
CA ASN A 48 -27.99 -8.68 -3.60
C ASN A 48 -28.86 -9.27 -4.72
N ALA A 49 -30.16 -9.50 -4.45
CA ALA A 49 -31.08 -10.07 -5.44
C ALA A 49 -31.17 -9.28 -6.76
N ALA A 50 -31.03 -7.95 -6.71
CA ALA A 50 -31.03 -7.10 -7.89
C ALA A 50 -29.68 -7.12 -8.65
N ASN A 51 -28.59 -7.41 -7.95
CA ASN A 51 -27.21 -7.26 -8.43
C ASN A 51 -26.42 -8.57 -8.26
N GLN A 52 -26.97 -9.71 -8.68
CA GLN A 52 -26.36 -11.04 -8.52
C GLN A 52 -25.42 -11.47 -9.67
N GLN A 53 -25.16 -10.55 -10.62
CA GLN A 53 -24.25 -10.80 -11.73
C GLN A 53 -22.82 -11.07 -11.22
N PRO A 54 -21.99 -11.79 -11.98
CA PRO A 54 -20.61 -12.02 -11.59
C PRO A 54 -19.86 -10.73 -11.26
N LEU A 55 -19.08 -10.75 -10.19
CA LEU A 55 -18.18 -9.66 -9.79
C LEU A 55 -16.97 -9.65 -10.71
N ARG A 56 -16.61 -8.49 -11.28
CA ARG A 56 -15.30 -8.30 -11.90
C ARG A 56 -14.37 -7.67 -10.89
N LEU A 57 -13.20 -8.28 -10.67
CA LEU A 57 -12.13 -7.73 -9.86
C LEU A 57 -10.98 -7.29 -10.78
N ALA A 58 -10.47 -6.08 -10.55
CA ALA A 58 -9.28 -5.56 -11.20
C ALA A 58 -8.12 -5.50 -10.20
N LEU A 59 -6.95 -5.97 -10.63
CA LEU A 59 -5.70 -5.95 -9.88
C LEU A 59 -4.73 -5.04 -10.61
N THR A 60 -4.33 -3.97 -9.93
CA THR A 60 -3.44 -2.94 -10.46
C THR A 60 -2.42 -2.59 -9.39
N PHE A 61 -1.17 -2.39 -9.77
CA PHE A 61 -0.16 -1.84 -8.88
C PHE A 61 0.10 -0.40 -9.35
N THR A 62 -0.25 0.61 -8.52
CA THR A 62 -0.23 2.03 -8.93
C THR A 62 -0.14 2.97 -7.72
N HIS A 63 -0.16 4.27 -7.98
CA HIS A 63 -0.40 5.34 -7.01
C HIS A 63 -1.87 5.79 -7.10
N PRO A 64 -2.74 5.43 -6.13
CA PRO A 64 -4.19 5.62 -6.23
C PRO A 64 -4.63 7.07 -6.40
N MET A 65 -4.03 8.00 -5.65
CA MET A 65 -4.47 9.39 -5.63
C MET A 65 -4.01 10.18 -6.87
N THR A 66 -2.82 9.89 -7.40
CA THR A 66 -2.30 10.49 -8.64
C THR A 66 -2.73 9.75 -9.92
N GLN A 67 -3.37 8.59 -9.77
CA GLN A 67 -3.81 7.71 -10.87
C GLN A 67 -2.67 7.18 -11.75
N GLY A 68 -1.44 7.13 -11.22
CA GLY A 68 -0.31 6.54 -11.91
C GLY A 68 1.05 7.13 -11.54
N PRO A 69 2.13 6.60 -12.14
CA PRO A 69 2.12 5.54 -13.16
C PRO A 69 1.57 4.18 -12.67
N VAL A 70 1.10 3.36 -13.60
CA VAL A 70 0.79 1.94 -13.33
C VAL A 70 2.07 1.14 -13.48
N MET A 71 2.41 0.37 -12.45
CA MET A 71 3.57 -0.50 -12.43
C MET A 71 3.23 -1.86 -13.04
N ASN A 72 4.18 -2.42 -13.79
CA ASN A 72 4.03 -3.74 -14.38
C ASN A 72 3.85 -4.82 -13.30
N MET A 73 2.74 -5.56 -13.39
CA MET A 73 2.47 -6.72 -12.55
C MET A 73 2.78 -8.02 -13.28
N LEU A 74 3.75 -8.77 -12.76
CA LEU A 74 3.86 -10.19 -13.11
C LEU A 74 2.63 -10.95 -12.61
N LYS A 75 2.36 -12.12 -13.19
CA LYS A 75 1.25 -12.98 -12.72
C LYS A 75 1.39 -13.23 -11.22
N PRO A 76 0.38 -12.88 -10.39
CA PRO A 76 0.38 -13.12 -8.95
C PRO A 76 0.77 -14.55 -8.59
N LYS A 77 1.39 -14.73 -7.42
CA LYS A 77 1.70 -16.07 -6.90
C LYS A 77 0.43 -16.80 -6.50
N SER A 78 -0.51 -16.08 -5.89
CA SER A 78 -1.84 -16.59 -5.57
C SER A 78 -2.87 -15.46 -5.58
N ILE A 79 -4.10 -15.83 -5.91
CA ILE A 79 -5.30 -15.03 -5.63
C ILE A 79 -6.39 -16.00 -5.21
N SER A 80 -7.13 -15.66 -4.17
CA SER A 80 -8.13 -16.55 -3.60
C SER A 80 -9.29 -15.75 -3.02
N VAL A 81 -10.40 -16.44 -2.81
CA VAL A 81 -11.53 -15.94 -2.04
C VAL A 81 -11.78 -16.87 -0.86
N LEU A 82 -11.98 -16.30 0.32
CA LEU A 82 -12.48 -16.99 1.50
C LEU A 82 -13.95 -16.60 1.70
N SER A 83 -14.82 -17.59 1.82
CA SER A 83 -16.23 -17.40 2.19
C SER A 83 -16.77 -18.64 2.89
N ASN A 84 -17.54 -18.47 3.96
CA ASN A 84 -18.11 -19.58 4.74
C ASN A 84 -17.05 -20.62 5.18
N ASN A 85 -15.87 -20.14 5.60
CA ASN A 85 -14.69 -20.95 5.94
C ASN A 85 -14.16 -21.86 4.80
N ASN A 86 -14.64 -21.66 3.58
CA ASN A 86 -14.14 -22.33 2.39
C ASN A 86 -13.22 -21.39 1.61
N ARG A 87 -11.99 -21.85 1.36
CA ARG A 87 -11.03 -21.15 0.51
C ARG A 87 -11.12 -21.70 -0.90
N GLN A 88 -11.28 -20.82 -1.87
CA GLN A 88 -11.23 -21.13 -3.29
C GLN A 88 -10.05 -20.41 -3.95
N ASP A 89 -9.24 -21.17 -4.69
CA ASP A 89 -8.18 -20.64 -5.55
C ASP A 89 -8.78 -20.06 -6.84
N LEU A 90 -8.33 -18.86 -7.22
CA LEU A 90 -8.77 -18.11 -8.39
C LEU A 90 -7.63 -17.84 -9.38
N LEU A 91 -6.43 -18.38 -9.16
CA LEU A 91 -5.23 -18.08 -9.95
C LEU A 91 -5.38 -18.45 -11.44
N THR A 92 -6.15 -19.51 -11.73
CA THR A 92 -6.46 -19.94 -13.10
C THR A 92 -7.47 -19.02 -13.80
N ASN A 93 -8.20 -18.20 -13.05
CA ASN A 93 -9.23 -17.31 -13.57
C ASN A 93 -8.68 -15.92 -13.94
N LEU A 94 -7.40 -15.67 -13.63
CA LEU A 94 -6.74 -14.42 -13.98
C LEU A 94 -6.61 -14.26 -15.50
N VAL A 95 -7.03 -13.10 -15.97
CA VAL A 95 -6.87 -12.62 -17.34
C VAL A 95 -5.85 -11.49 -17.31
N GLU A 96 -4.82 -11.58 -18.16
CA GLU A 96 -3.83 -10.51 -18.32
C GLU A 96 -4.45 -9.34 -19.10
N GLU A 97 -4.32 -8.12 -18.57
CA GLU A 97 -4.73 -6.88 -19.21
C GLU A 97 -3.49 -6.03 -19.51
N LYS A 98 -3.07 -5.98 -20.78
CA LYS A 98 -1.91 -5.18 -21.22
C LYS A 98 -2.32 -3.74 -21.45
N LEU A 99 -1.72 -2.82 -20.71
CA LEU A 99 -1.91 -1.38 -20.90
C LEU A 99 -1.01 -0.83 -22.01
N ASP A 100 0.21 -1.36 -22.10
CA ASP A 100 1.19 -1.07 -23.14
C ASP A 100 2.11 -2.28 -23.39
N SER A 101 3.26 -2.09 -24.05
CA SER A 101 4.20 -3.16 -24.37
C SER A 101 4.97 -3.74 -23.17
N SER A 102 4.99 -3.03 -22.05
CA SER A 102 5.78 -3.34 -20.85
C SER A 102 4.96 -3.40 -19.55
N THR A 103 3.72 -2.93 -19.58
CA THR A 103 2.86 -2.81 -18.40
C THR A 103 1.66 -3.75 -18.51
N SER A 104 1.66 -4.79 -17.68
CA SER A 104 0.54 -5.70 -17.50
C SER A 104 -0.15 -5.46 -16.16
N THR A 105 -1.47 -5.57 -16.18
CA THR A 105 -2.36 -5.66 -15.01
C THR A 105 -3.17 -6.96 -15.12
N TRP A 106 -3.99 -7.26 -14.12
CA TRP A 106 -4.76 -8.50 -14.12
C TRP A 106 -6.21 -8.27 -13.74
N SER A 107 -7.11 -9.09 -14.26
CA SER A 107 -8.50 -9.11 -13.83
C SER A 107 -9.02 -10.53 -13.67
N LEU A 108 -10.13 -10.68 -12.96
CA LEU A 108 -10.88 -11.93 -12.92
C LEU A 108 -12.36 -11.66 -12.74
N THR A 109 -13.17 -12.67 -13.08
CA THR A 109 -14.60 -12.67 -12.82
C THR A 109 -14.94 -13.77 -11.83
N TYR A 110 -15.76 -13.44 -10.83
CA TYR A 110 -16.19 -14.36 -9.78
C TYR A 110 -17.72 -14.39 -9.67
N GLN A 111 -18.31 -15.59 -9.75
CA GLN A 111 -19.74 -15.79 -9.48
C GLN A 111 -19.90 -16.35 -8.07
N ALA A 112 -20.53 -15.57 -7.19
CA ALA A 112 -20.96 -16.08 -5.90
C ALA A 112 -22.05 -17.15 -6.09
N THR A 113 -21.88 -18.30 -5.45
CA THR A 113 -22.78 -19.46 -5.55
C THR A 113 -23.72 -19.58 -4.36
N GLN A 114 -23.44 -18.86 -3.28
CA GLN A 114 -24.23 -18.83 -2.05
C GLN A 114 -24.00 -17.50 -1.30
N PRO A 115 -24.93 -17.10 -0.41
CA PRO A 115 -24.71 -16.00 0.51
C PRO A 115 -23.48 -16.22 1.42
N GLY A 116 -22.75 -15.15 1.70
CA GLY A 116 -21.55 -15.16 2.54
C GLY A 116 -20.67 -13.95 2.25
N ASP A 117 -20.00 -13.40 3.25
CA ASP A 117 -18.98 -12.37 3.00
C ASP A 117 -17.85 -12.99 2.15
N LEU A 118 -17.38 -12.22 1.17
CA LEU A 118 -16.36 -12.67 0.21
C LEU A 118 -15.07 -11.91 0.48
N VAL A 119 -14.10 -12.57 1.12
CA VAL A 119 -12.78 -11.99 1.39
C VAL A 119 -11.85 -12.37 0.24
N PHE A 120 -11.66 -11.47 -0.71
CA PHE A 120 -10.69 -11.64 -1.79
C PHE A 120 -9.32 -11.15 -1.35
N TYR A 121 -8.27 -11.91 -1.67
CA TYR A 121 -6.90 -11.51 -1.32
C TYR A 121 -5.89 -12.02 -2.34
N VAL A 122 -4.79 -11.28 -2.48
CA VAL A 122 -3.73 -11.54 -3.45
C VAL A 122 -2.35 -11.54 -2.80
N GLU A 123 -1.53 -12.51 -3.20
CA GLU A 123 -0.08 -12.46 -3.01
C GLU A 123 0.57 -12.14 -4.37
N PRO A 124 1.17 -10.95 -4.54
CA PRO A 124 1.82 -10.60 -5.79
C PRO A 124 3.20 -11.26 -5.92
N GLN A 125 3.76 -11.20 -7.12
CA GLN A 125 5.21 -11.35 -7.26
C GLN A 125 5.92 -10.10 -6.74
N PRO A 126 7.15 -10.21 -6.23
CA PRO A 126 7.94 -9.05 -5.85
C PRO A 126 8.15 -8.09 -7.04
N TYR A 127 7.92 -6.80 -6.81
CA TYR A 127 8.20 -5.72 -7.77
C TYR A 127 9.54 -5.07 -7.45
N TRP A 128 10.35 -4.73 -8.46
CA TRP A 128 11.59 -3.99 -8.27
C TRP A 128 11.35 -2.50 -8.45
N GLU A 129 11.44 -1.73 -7.36
CA GLU A 129 11.38 -0.27 -7.40
C GLU A 129 12.79 0.31 -7.49
N ALA A 130 13.17 0.69 -8.72
CA ALA A 130 14.53 1.13 -9.01
C ALA A 130 14.89 2.46 -8.35
N SER A 131 13.92 3.37 -8.17
CA SER A 131 14.16 4.68 -7.57
C SER A 131 14.43 4.60 -6.07
N GLU A 132 13.84 3.60 -5.40
CA GLU A 132 14.02 3.36 -3.97
C GLU A 132 15.10 2.30 -3.66
N GLY A 133 15.47 1.50 -4.65
CA GLY A 133 16.45 0.45 -4.50
C GLY A 133 15.96 -0.71 -3.63
N LYS A 134 14.66 -1.03 -3.69
CA LYS A 134 13.99 -2.05 -2.88
C LYS A 134 13.13 -2.99 -3.72
N MET A 135 12.87 -4.19 -3.20
CA MET A 135 11.78 -5.02 -3.68
C MET A 135 10.51 -4.72 -2.89
N ILE A 136 9.37 -4.62 -3.56
CA ILE A 136 8.08 -4.35 -2.94
C ILE A 136 7.19 -5.58 -3.04
N ILE A 137 6.58 -5.98 -1.92
CA ILE A 137 5.57 -7.04 -1.85
C ILE A 137 4.39 -6.54 -1.04
N HIS A 138 3.32 -6.14 -1.71
CA HIS A 138 2.11 -5.65 -1.07
C HIS A 138 1.01 -6.70 -1.16
N TYR A 139 0.81 -7.43 -0.06
CA TYR A 139 -0.33 -8.32 0.09
C TYR A 139 -1.58 -7.47 0.26
N SER A 140 -2.65 -7.79 -0.45
CA SER A 140 -3.84 -6.93 -0.47
C SER A 140 -5.11 -7.73 -0.38
N LYS A 141 -6.10 -7.19 0.33
CA LYS A 141 -7.44 -7.78 0.43
C LYS A 141 -8.56 -6.76 0.30
N VAL A 142 -9.73 -7.26 -0.12
CA VAL A 142 -11.00 -6.54 -0.17
C VAL A 142 -12.11 -7.48 0.24
N ILE A 143 -13.11 -6.97 0.94
CA ILE A 143 -14.27 -7.74 1.38
C ILE A 143 -15.50 -7.21 0.66
N VAL A 144 -16.25 -8.10 0.02
CA VAL A 144 -17.53 -7.80 -0.61
C VAL A 144 -18.66 -8.41 0.22
N ASP A 145 -19.69 -7.62 0.48
CA ASP A 145 -20.94 -8.10 1.10
C ASP A 145 -21.65 -9.05 0.14
N GLY A 146 -21.61 -10.35 0.41
CA GLY A 146 -22.31 -11.35 -0.40
C GLY A 146 -23.71 -11.62 0.15
N PHE A 147 -24.69 -10.83 -0.31
CA PHE A 147 -26.12 -11.00 -0.02
C PHE A 147 -26.54 -10.73 1.43
N GLY A 148 -25.85 -9.83 2.14
CA GLY A 148 -26.24 -9.42 3.50
C GLY A 148 -26.02 -10.50 4.54
N ALA A 149 -25.04 -11.37 4.34
CA ALA A 149 -24.76 -12.48 5.24
C ALA A 149 -24.15 -12.01 6.57
N PHE A 150 -23.34 -10.95 6.54
CA PHE A 150 -22.73 -10.30 7.70
C PHE A 150 -21.95 -11.26 8.62
N ALA A 151 -21.34 -12.28 8.03
CA ALA A 151 -20.59 -13.32 8.70
C ALA A 151 -19.29 -13.61 7.93
N GLY A 152 -18.15 -13.45 8.61
CA GLY A 152 -16.82 -13.74 8.05
C GLY A 152 -16.06 -12.54 7.49
N TRP A 153 -16.64 -11.33 7.50
CA TRP A 153 -15.95 -10.10 7.10
C TRP A 153 -14.69 -9.78 7.93
N ASP A 154 -14.60 -10.28 9.16
CA ASP A 154 -13.47 -10.16 10.09
C ASP A 154 -12.49 -11.33 10.00
N ALA A 155 -12.71 -12.29 9.10
CA ALA A 155 -11.83 -13.44 8.94
C ALA A 155 -10.43 -13.02 8.45
N LEU A 156 -9.41 -13.53 9.15
CA LEU A 156 -8.02 -13.43 8.71
C LEU A 156 -7.70 -14.53 7.69
N VAL A 157 -6.93 -14.17 6.66
CA VAL A 157 -6.55 -15.09 5.58
C VAL A 157 -5.12 -15.60 5.70
N GLY A 158 -4.36 -15.04 6.66
CA GLY A 158 -3.02 -15.50 7.04
C GLY A 158 -1.92 -14.84 6.23
N LEU A 159 -2.11 -13.58 5.82
CA LEU A 159 -1.06 -12.83 5.12
C LEU A 159 0.10 -12.50 6.07
N PRO A 160 1.36 -12.39 5.59
CA PRO A 160 2.51 -12.07 6.45
C PRO A 160 2.34 -10.75 7.20
N ILE A 161 1.77 -9.74 6.53
CA ILE A 161 1.23 -8.52 7.12
C ILE A 161 -0.24 -8.44 6.74
N GLU A 162 -1.12 -8.27 7.72
CA GLU A 162 -2.56 -8.30 7.51
C GLU A 162 -3.26 -7.25 8.38
N ILE A 163 -4.26 -6.57 7.82
CA ILE A 163 -5.14 -5.69 8.59
C ILE A 163 -6.40 -6.47 8.97
N GLU A 164 -6.63 -6.65 10.27
CA GLU A 164 -7.89 -7.14 10.82
C GLU A 164 -8.89 -5.97 10.90
N PRO A 165 -10.03 -5.99 10.20
CA PRO A 165 -11.02 -4.94 10.34
C PRO A 165 -11.72 -5.04 11.70
N LEU A 166 -11.83 -3.93 12.42
CA LEU A 166 -12.70 -3.77 13.60
C LEU A 166 -14.04 -3.11 13.22
N THR A 167 -14.04 -2.37 12.11
CA THR A 167 -15.24 -1.89 11.45
C THR A 167 -15.52 -2.75 10.24
N ARG A 168 -16.78 -3.16 10.06
CA ARG A 168 -17.21 -3.90 8.87
C ARG A 168 -16.79 -3.13 7.59
N PRO A 169 -15.93 -3.71 6.73
CA PRO A 169 -15.21 -2.98 5.68
C PRO A 169 -16.05 -2.74 4.40
N TYR A 170 -17.38 -2.70 4.54
CA TYR A 170 -18.35 -2.43 3.48
C TYR A 170 -19.60 -1.80 4.09
N SER A 171 -20.48 -1.25 3.24
CA SER A 171 -21.66 -0.48 3.68
C SER A 171 -21.31 0.71 4.59
N LEU A 172 -20.18 1.38 4.30
CA LEU A 172 -19.75 2.55 5.04
C LEU A 172 -20.23 3.82 4.33
N TRP A 173 -20.78 4.74 5.10
CA TRP A 173 -21.09 6.08 4.60
C TRP A 173 -19.87 6.99 4.71
N THR A 174 -19.82 8.04 3.89
CA THR A 174 -18.88 9.15 4.09
C THR A 174 -19.01 9.70 5.51
N GLY A 175 -17.88 9.98 6.14
CA GLY A 175 -17.81 10.37 7.55
C GLY A 175 -17.89 9.21 8.55
N ASN A 176 -18.05 7.96 8.13
CA ASN A 176 -17.85 6.81 9.02
C ASN A 176 -16.35 6.61 9.30
N ALA A 177 -16.04 6.16 10.51
CA ALA A 177 -14.70 5.73 10.88
C ALA A 177 -14.49 4.28 10.49
N PHE A 178 -13.40 3.99 9.79
CA PHE A 178 -12.85 2.65 9.68
C PHE A 178 -11.80 2.45 10.77
N GLN A 179 -11.88 1.33 11.48
CA GLN A 179 -10.88 0.89 12.45
C GLN A 179 -10.35 -0.48 12.04
N GLY A 180 -9.06 -0.70 12.27
CA GLY A 180 -8.42 -1.99 12.05
C GLY A 180 -7.23 -2.21 12.98
N VAL A 181 -6.79 -3.47 13.08
CA VAL A 181 -5.58 -3.88 13.79
C VAL A 181 -4.56 -4.36 12.77
N VAL A 182 -3.39 -3.72 12.72
CA VAL A 182 -2.27 -4.20 11.90
C VAL A 182 -1.67 -5.42 12.59
N LYS A 183 -1.48 -6.50 11.84
CA LYS A 183 -0.87 -7.75 12.31
C LYS A 183 0.35 -8.12 11.47
N LYS A 184 1.41 -8.60 12.14
CA LYS A 184 2.55 -9.28 11.54
C LYS A 184 2.56 -10.74 12.02
N ALA A 185 2.54 -11.68 11.07
CA ALA A 185 2.46 -13.11 11.38
C ALA A 185 1.32 -13.45 12.37
N GLY A 186 0.16 -12.82 12.18
CA GLY A 186 -1.04 -13.01 13.02
C GLY A 186 -1.02 -12.31 14.38
N GLN A 187 0.10 -11.70 14.78
CA GLN A 187 0.21 -10.95 16.04
C GLN A 187 0.03 -9.45 15.80
N PRO A 188 -0.63 -8.70 16.69
CA PRO A 188 -0.71 -7.25 16.59
C PRO A 188 0.67 -6.60 16.43
N LEU A 189 0.76 -5.59 15.57
CA LEU A 189 1.97 -4.83 15.29
C LEU A 189 1.82 -3.41 15.86
N PRO A 190 2.35 -3.15 17.07
CA PRO A 190 2.27 -1.83 17.69
C PRO A 190 2.95 -0.77 16.84
N PHE A 191 2.38 0.44 16.83
CA PHE A 191 3.04 1.61 16.25
C PHE A 191 3.39 1.49 14.77
N ALA A 192 2.77 0.55 14.04
CA ALA A 192 2.88 0.47 12.59
C ALA A 192 2.45 1.79 11.94
N GLU A 193 3.18 2.20 10.90
CA GLU A 193 2.74 3.29 10.02
C GLU A 193 1.82 2.71 8.95
N ILE A 194 0.76 3.45 8.66
CA ILE A 194 -0.25 3.09 7.66
C ILE A 194 -0.37 4.27 6.72
N GLU A 195 -0.08 4.01 5.45
CA GLU A 195 -0.32 4.95 4.37
C GLU A 195 -1.77 4.81 3.88
N VAL A 196 -2.41 5.95 3.66
CA VAL A 196 -3.82 6.05 3.30
C VAL A 196 -3.95 6.89 2.05
N GLU A 197 -4.56 6.30 1.02
CA GLU A 197 -4.88 7.00 -0.23
C GLU A 197 -6.32 6.74 -0.65
N TRP A 198 -6.92 7.77 -1.25
CA TRP A 198 -8.18 7.64 -1.96
C TRP A 198 -7.90 7.29 -3.43
N ARG A 199 -8.58 6.28 -3.93
CA ARG A 199 -8.51 5.90 -5.34
C ARG A 199 -9.23 6.95 -6.19
N SER A 200 -8.44 7.79 -6.82
CA SER A 200 -8.95 8.99 -7.46
C SER A 200 -9.78 8.70 -8.71
N ASP A 201 -10.84 9.48 -8.89
CA ASP A 201 -11.63 9.58 -10.12
C ASP A 201 -11.25 10.82 -10.96
N GLY A 202 -10.21 11.56 -10.55
CA GLY A 202 -9.75 12.79 -11.19
C GLY A 202 -10.47 14.06 -10.73
N THR A 203 -11.46 13.97 -9.83
CA THR A 203 -12.23 15.13 -9.35
C THR A 203 -11.57 15.91 -8.22
N VAL A 204 -10.51 15.37 -7.61
CA VAL A 204 -9.79 16.00 -6.49
C VAL A 204 -8.36 16.28 -6.89
N THR A 205 -7.94 17.54 -6.75
CA THR A 205 -6.54 17.95 -6.88
C THR A 205 -5.92 18.10 -5.49
N PRO A 206 -4.90 17.29 -5.13
CA PRO A 206 -4.16 17.45 -3.89
C PRO A 206 -3.54 18.85 -3.79
N ALA A 207 -3.64 19.50 -2.62
CA ALA A 207 -3.02 20.81 -2.41
C ALA A 207 -1.49 20.71 -2.27
N THR A 208 -1.00 19.59 -1.73
CA THR A 208 0.42 19.26 -1.55
C THR A 208 0.59 17.74 -1.60
N ASP A 209 1.83 17.24 -1.67
CA ASP A 209 2.11 15.80 -1.65
C ASP A 209 1.59 15.11 -0.38
N SER A 210 1.56 15.80 0.76
CA SER A 210 0.93 15.28 2.00
C SER A 210 -0.58 15.04 1.91
N TYR A 211 -1.26 15.55 0.86
CA TYR A 211 -2.65 15.22 0.54
C TYR A 211 -2.77 14.09 -0.48
N ILE A 212 -1.66 13.68 -1.11
CA ILE A 212 -1.59 12.50 -1.98
C ILE A 212 -1.64 11.26 -1.09
N THR A 213 -0.59 11.10 -0.27
CA THR A 213 -0.47 10.01 0.70
C THR A 213 -0.57 10.58 2.11
N GLN A 214 -1.56 10.10 2.88
CA GLN A 214 -1.66 10.43 4.30
C GLN A 214 -1.03 9.32 5.12
N VAL A 215 -0.32 9.67 6.20
CA VAL A 215 0.29 8.68 7.10
C VAL A 215 -0.38 8.77 8.45
N ILE A 216 -0.88 7.63 8.93
CA ILE A 216 -1.38 7.45 10.30
C ILE A 216 -0.56 6.38 11.01
N LYS A 217 -0.71 6.31 12.34
CA LYS A 217 0.05 5.38 13.16
C LYS A 217 -0.88 4.58 14.05
N ALA A 218 -0.62 3.27 14.13
CA ALA A 218 -1.30 2.39 15.06
C ALA A 218 -0.88 2.68 16.52
N ASP A 219 -1.75 2.32 17.47
CA ASP A 219 -1.45 2.38 18.89
C ASP A 219 -0.64 1.18 19.40
N ALA A 220 -0.51 1.04 20.72
CA ALA A 220 0.22 -0.05 21.36
C ALA A 220 -0.39 -1.44 21.11
N ASN A 221 -1.66 -1.51 20.72
CA ASN A 221 -2.36 -2.75 20.37
C ASN A 221 -2.36 -3.00 18.86
N GLY A 222 -1.65 -2.18 18.07
CA GLY A 222 -1.70 -2.23 16.61
C GLY A 222 -3.00 -1.66 16.01
N THR A 223 -3.84 -1.00 16.82
CA THR A 223 -5.12 -0.46 16.38
C THR A 223 -4.94 0.91 15.74
N PHE A 224 -5.61 1.16 14.62
CA PHE A 224 -5.71 2.49 14.01
C PHE A 224 -7.16 2.85 13.69
N SER A 225 -7.38 4.13 13.40
CA SER A 225 -8.68 4.66 12.97
C SER A 225 -8.52 5.72 11.89
N TYR A 226 -9.43 5.75 10.93
CA TYR A 226 -9.48 6.77 9.90
C TYR A 226 -10.93 7.10 9.53
N VAL A 227 -11.24 8.39 9.34
CA VAL A 227 -12.57 8.84 8.89
C VAL A 227 -12.48 9.22 7.43
N MET A 228 -13.23 8.51 6.56
CA MET A 228 -13.18 8.73 5.11
C MET A 228 -14.02 9.96 4.72
N PRO A 229 -13.40 11.05 4.23
CA PRO A 229 -14.12 12.30 3.93
C PRO A 229 -14.88 12.29 2.60
N LYS A 230 -14.64 11.31 1.72
CA LYS A 230 -15.19 11.28 0.36
C LYS A 230 -15.60 9.88 -0.04
N ALA A 231 -16.66 9.78 -0.84
CA ALA A 231 -17.13 8.53 -1.40
C ALA A 231 -16.10 7.97 -2.41
N GLY A 232 -16.04 6.64 -2.53
CA GLY A 232 -15.10 5.92 -3.37
C GLY A 232 -14.27 4.92 -2.58
N TRP A 233 -13.26 4.37 -3.25
CA TRP A 233 -12.36 3.38 -2.68
C TRP A 233 -11.21 4.05 -1.93
N TRP A 234 -10.89 3.54 -0.74
CA TRP A 234 -9.78 3.96 0.10
C TRP A 234 -8.88 2.75 0.35
N GLY A 235 -7.58 2.94 0.13
CA GLY A 235 -6.55 1.97 0.42
C GLY A 235 -5.86 2.30 1.74
N PHE A 236 -5.65 1.29 2.57
CA PHE A 236 -4.86 1.37 3.79
C PHE A 236 -3.70 0.39 3.69
N ALA A 237 -2.47 0.90 3.63
CA ALA A 237 -1.25 0.11 3.47
C ALA A 237 -0.41 0.17 4.75
N ALA A 238 -0.40 -0.91 5.53
CA ALA A 238 0.53 -1.04 6.64
C ALA A 238 1.87 -1.56 6.12
N LEU A 239 2.88 -0.70 6.09
CA LEU A 239 4.18 -0.98 5.48
C LEU A 239 5.25 -1.23 6.53
N ILE A 240 6.10 -2.22 6.29
CA ILE A 240 7.31 -2.48 7.08
C ILE A 240 8.47 -2.88 6.19
N GLU A 241 9.69 -2.74 6.69
CA GLU A 241 10.85 -3.43 6.13
C GLU A 241 10.88 -4.88 6.61
N ALA A 242 11.11 -5.83 5.69
CA ALA A 242 11.29 -7.23 6.02
C ALA A 242 12.61 -7.47 6.77
N ASP A 243 12.69 -8.59 7.49
CA ASP A 243 13.93 -9.08 8.11
C ASP A 243 14.83 -9.88 7.15
N TYR A 244 14.50 -9.87 5.85
CA TYR A 244 15.23 -10.54 4.78
C TYR A 244 15.39 -9.63 3.55
N THR A 245 16.32 -10.01 2.68
CA THR A 245 16.59 -9.34 1.40
C THR A 245 16.17 -10.21 0.22
N LEU A 246 15.97 -9.58 -0.94
CA LEU A 246 15.77 -10.28 -2.21
C LEU A 246 16.78 -9.79 -3.25
N ALA A 247 17.03 -10.59 -4.28
CA ALA A 247 17.88 -10.19 -5.40
C ALA A 247 17.11 -9.23 -6.32
N ALA A 248 17.67 -8.05 -6.56
CA ALA A 248 17.26 -7.15 -7.62
C ALA A 248 17.62 -7.73 -9.00
N PRO A 249 17.15 -7.16 -10.13
CA PRO A 249 17.45 -7.68 -11.48
C PRO A 249 18.95 -7.76 -11.82
N ASN A 250 19.79 -6.96 -11.15
CA ASN A 250 21.24 -6.99 -11.28
C ASN A 250 21.94 -8.04 -10.38
N GLY A 251 21.16 -8.85 -9.64
CA GLY A 251 21.65 -9.87 -8.72
C GLY A 251 22.05 -9.37 -7.33
N LYS A 252 22.05 -8.05 -7.08
CA LYS A 252 22.37 -7.48 -5.77
C LYS A 252 21.25 -7.75 -4.77
N GLN A 253 21.60 -8.14 -3.55
CA GLN A 253 20.64 -8.23 -2.44
C GLN A 253 20.21 -6.83 -1.99
N VAL A 254 18.90 -6.61 -1.93
CA VAL A 254 18.27 -5.32 -1.59
C VAL A 254 17.21 -5.52 -0.50
N PRO A 255 16.90 -4.47 0.29
CA PRO A 255 15.81 -4.52 1.25
C PRO A 255 14.47 -4.86 0.58
N VAL A 256 13.56 -5.43 1.38
CA VAL A 256 12.20 -5.74 0.94
C VAL A 256 11.23 -4.92 1.77
N GLU A 257 10.36 -4.19 1.10
CA GLU A 257 9.19 -3.59 1.71
C GLU A 257 8.02 -4.58 1.66
N LEU A 258 7.42 -4.86 2.82
CA LEU A 258 6.22 -5.67 2.96
C LEU A 258 5.04 -4.77 3.31
N GLY A 259 3.97 -4.89 2.52
CA GLY A 259 2.71 -4.21 2.77
C GLY A 259 1.59 -5.19 3.08
N GLY A 260 0.81 -4.91 4.12
CA GLY A 260 -0.51 -5.50 4.33
C GLY A 260 -1.59 -4.47 4.03
N LEU A 261 -2.32 -4.68 2.94
CA LEU A 261 -3.29 -3.72 2.41
C LEU A 261 -4.72 -4.21 2.60
N ILE A 262 -5.63 -3.27 2.88
CA ILE A 262 -7.08 -3.47 2.80
C ILE A 262 -7.73 -2.33 2.02
N TRP A 263 -8.68 -2.69 1.15
CA TRP A 263 -9.47 -1.75 0.36
C TRP A 263 -10.91 -1.68 0.83
N ILE A 264 -11.43 -0.46 0.94
CA ILE A 264 -12.73 -0.17 1.53
C ILE A 264 -13.47 0.86 0.69
N ASN A 265 -14.78 0.66 0.49
CA ASN A 265 -15.62 1.62 -0.24
C ASN A 265 -16.49 2.43 0.72
N ALA A 266 -16.41 3.75 0.64
CA ALA A 266 -17.35 4.66 1.29
C ALA A 266 -18.36 5.18 0.26
N LYS A 267 -19.62 5.35 0.65
CA LYS A 267 -20.69 5.90 -0.19
C LYS A 267 -21.29 7.14 0.43
N ASP A 268 -21.84 8.03 -0.40
CA ASP A 268 -22.67 9.12 0.11
C ASP A 268 -24.07 8.61 0.44
N MET A 269 -24.65 9.13 1.52
CA MET A 269 -26.08 8.96 1.78
C MET A 269 -26.89 9.62 0.66
N LYS A 270 -27.98 8.97 0.24
CA LYS A 270 -28.87 9.46 -0.82
C LYS A 270 -30.31 9.46 -0.34
#